data_AF-A0A2P8FDF1-F1
#
_entry.id   AF-A0A2P8FDF1-F1
#
_cell.length_a   1.000
_cell.length_b   1.000
_cell.length_c   1.000
_cell.angle_alpha   90.00
_cell.angle_beta   90.00
_cell.angle_gamma   90.00
#
_symmetry.space_group_name_H-M   'P 1'
#
loop_
_entity.id
_entity.type
_entity.pdbx_description
1 polymer ?
#
loop_
_entity_poly.entity_id
_entity_poly.type
_entity_poly.pdbx_seq_one_letter_code
_entity_poly.pdbx_strand_id
1 'polypeptide(L)'
;MAKNHHTALAALRSRFVAGLPKREEELEDLTATLLTKGPCPQTLEQLYFAVHKLAGIGATYGLTAMGRQAEITEQLIDTARQNKSTGKTLVDILLATELLTDELRAAVARG
;
A
#
# COMPACT_ATOMS: atom_id res chain seq x y z
N MET A 1 6.28 33.72 11.07
CA MET A 1 5.94 33.10 9.76
C MET A 1 5.83 31.56 9.81
N ALA A 2 5.35 30.95 10.91
CA ALA A 2 5.23 29.48 11.03
C ALA A 2 3.85 28.91 10.64
N LYS A 3 2.81 29.75 10.53
CA LYS A 3 1.41 29.31 10.28
C LYS A 3 1.15 28.77 8.87
N ASN A 4 1.94 29.17 7.86
CA ASN A 4 1.67 28.79 6.47
C ASN A 4 2.06 27.33 6.15
N HIS A 5 3.14 26.81 6.74
CA HIS A 5 3.61 25.44 6.47
C HIS A 5 2.70 24.36 7.06
N HIS A 6 2.17 24.56 8.27
CA HIS A 6 1.25 23.61 8.90
C HIS A 6 -0.05 23.46 8.10
N THR A 7 -0.56 24.55 7.53
CA THR A 7 -1.81 24.55 6.77
C THR A 7 -1.64 23.84 5.42
N ALA A 8 -0.50 24.01 4.75
CA ALA A 8 -0.18 23.33 3.49
C ALA A 8 -0.04 21.80 3.67
N LEU A 9 0.64 21.36 4.73
CA LEU A 9 0.77 19.93 5.04
C LEU A 9 -0.57 19.29 5.42
N ALA A 10 -1.42 19.99 6.16
CA ALA A 10 -2.76 19.52 6.48
C ALA A 10 -3.64 19.34 5.22
N ALA A 11 -3.60 20.31 4.30
CA ALA A 11 -4.33 20.22 3.03
C ALA A 11 -3.82 19.06 2.15
N LEU A 12 -2.50 18.86 2.12
CA LEU A 12 -1.89 17.78 1.36
C LEU A 12 -2.23 16.41 1.95
N ARG A 13 -2.22 16.28 3.28
CA ARG A 13 -2.69 15.09 4.00
C ARG A 13 -4.16 14.81 3.72
N SER A 14 -5.03 15.83 3.80
CA SER A 14 -6.47 15.66 3.51
C SER A 14 -6.70 15.17 2.08
N ARG A 15 -6.02 15.76 1.09
CA ARG A 15 -6.10 15.30 -0.30
C ARG A 15 -5.56 13.88 -0.48
N PHE A 16 -4.54 13.52 0.27
CA PHE A 16 -4.00 12.17 0.27
C PHE A 16 -5.01 11.16 0.84
N VAL A 17 -5.56 11.44 2.03
CA VAL A 17 -6.58 10.60 2.68
C VAL A 17 -7.81 10.43 1.78
N ALA A 18 -8.27 11.49 1.12
CA ALA A 18 -9.38 11.43 0.17
C ALA A 18 -9.11 10.52 -1.04
N GLY A 19 -7.84 10.27 -1.37
CA GLY A 19 -7.43 9.35 -2.43
C GLY A 19 -7.21 7.91 -1.99
N LEU A 20 -7.28 7.61 -0.69
CA LEU A 20 -7.03 6.27 -0.16
C LEU A 20 -8.09 5.22 -0.57
N PRO A 21 -9.40 5.53 -0.62
CA PRO A 21 -10.40 4.54 -1.05
C PRO A 21 -10.13 3.99 -2.45
N LYS A 22 -9.73 4.86 -3.39
CA LYS A 22 -9.38 4.43 -4.75
C LYS A 22 -8.13 3.53 -4.77
N ARG A 23 -7.19 3.74 -3.84
CA ARG A 23 -5.98 2.91 -3.73
C ARG A 23 -6.31 1.56 -3.08
N GLU A 24 -7.22 1.54 -2.13
CA GLU A 24 -7.76 0.30 -1.57
C GLU A 24 -8.39 -0.57 -2.68
N GLU A 25 -9.28 0.00 -3.49
CA GLU A 25 -9.88 -0.69 -4.66
C GLU A 25 -8.79 -1.25 -5.60
N GLU A 26 -7.77 -0.44 -5.92
CA GLU A 26 -6.65 -0.88 -6.77
C GLU A 26 -5.89 -2.08 -6.16
N LEU A 27 -5.61 -2.07 -4.85
CA LEU A 27 -4.93 -3.16 -4.17
C LEU A 27 -5.80 -4.43 -4.12
N GLU A 28 -7.10 -4.30 -3.91
CA GLU A 28 -8.05 -5.41 -3.89
C GLU A 28 -8.16 -6.08 -5.27
N ASP A 29 -8.28 -5.29 -6.34
CA ASP A 29 -8.34 -5.81 -7.72
C ASP A 29 -7.08 -6.59 -8.11
N LEU A 30 -5.90 -6.08 -7.73
CA LEU A 30 -4.63 -6.73 -7.98
C LEU A 30 -4.50 -8.02 -7.17
N THR A 31 -4.93 -8.01 -5.92
CA THR A 31 -4.94 -9.17 -5.02
C THR A 31 -5.90 -10.25 -5.51
N ALA A 32 -7.11 -9.88 -5.95
CA ALA A 32 -8.08 -10.79 -6.56
C ALA A 32 -7.54 -11.42 -7.85
N THR A 33 -6.79 -10.64 -8.64
CA THR A 33 -6.11 -11.15 -9.84
C THR A 33 -5.04 -12.18 -9.48
N LEU A 34 -4.23 -11.93 -8.46
CA LEU A 34 -3.22 -12.87 -7.96
C LEU A 34 -3.83 -14.14 -7.39
N LEU A 35 -4.96 -14.04 -6.67
CA LEU A 35 -5.72 -15.18 -6.18
C LEU A 35 -6.24 -16.07 -7.31
N THR A 36 -6.76 -15.45 -8.37
CA THR A 36 -7.39 -16.17 -9.49
C THR A 36 -6.38 -16.77 -10.46
N LYS A 37 -5.31 -16.02 -10.78
CA LYS A 37 -4.36 -16.37 -11.85
C LYS A 37 -3.02 -16.88 -11.32
N GLY A 38 -2.79 -16.85 -10.01
CA GLY A 38 -1.50 -17.16 -9.39
C GLY A 38 -0.48 -16.01 -9.53
N PRO A 39 0.81 -16.27 -9.22
CA PRO A 39 1.85 -15.24 -9.20
C PRO A 39 2.22 -14.82 -10.62
N CYS A 40 1.49 -13.83 -11.12
CA CYS A 40 1.68 -13.18 -12.41
C CYS A 40 2.72 -12.05 -12.28
N PRO A 41 3.84 -12.07 -13.04
CA PRO A 41 4.87 -11.04 -12.93
C PRO A 41 4.35 -9.62 -13.15
N GLN A 42 3.43 -9.43 -14.11
CA GLN A 42 2.83 -8.12 -14.40
C GLN A 42 1.98 -7.62 -13.23
N THR A 43 1.17 -8.48 -12.62
CA THR A 43 0.33 -8.12 -11.48
C THR A 43 1.17 -7.86 -10.23
N LEU A 44 2.23 -8.65 -10.00
CA LEU A 44 3.18 -8.41 -8.93
C LEU A 44 3.91 -7.06 -9.10
N GLU A 45 4.28 -6.70 -10.33
CA GLU A 45 4.88 -5.41 -10.63
C GLU A 45 3.92 -4.24 -10.39
N GLN A 46 2.66 -4.36 -10.83
CA GLN A 46 1.63 -3.36 -10.55
C GLN A 46 1.38 -3.20 -9.05
N LEU A 47 1.28 -4.32 -8.32
CA LEU A 47 1.08 -4.33 -6.88
C LEU A 47 2.27 -3.68 -6.15
N TYR A 48 3.51 -4.00 -6.57
CA TYR A 48 4.70 -3.35 -6.04
C TYR A 48 4.62 -1.83 -6.17
N PHE A 49 4.29 -1.30 -7.34
CA PHE A 49 4.22 0.16 -7.54
C PHE A 49 3.09 0.82 -6.74
N ALA A 50 1.94 0.15 -6.58
CA ALA A 50 0.85 0.64 -5.75
C ALA A 50 1.28 0.74 -4.27
N VAL A 51 1.93 -0.31 -3.75
CA VAL A 51 2.42 -0.36 -2.37
C VAL A 51 3.60 0.59 -2.15
N HIS A 52 4.55 0.70 -3.07
CA HIS A 52 5.69 1.63 -2.99
C HIS A 52 5.23 3.08 -2.81
N LYS A 53 4.19 3.50 -3.56
CA LYS A 53 3.61 4.83 -3.40
C LYS A 53 3.04 5.04 -2.01
N LEU A 54 2.50 4.01 -1.36
CA LEU A 54 1.94 4.07 -0.01
C LEU A 54 3.05 4.12 1.05
N ALA A 55 4.10 3.32 0.90
CA ALA A 55 5.27 3.33 1.78
C ALA A 55 5.92 4.72 1.81
N GLY A 56 6.19 5.32 0.64
CA GLY A 56 6.88 6.60 0.52
C GLY A 56 6.16 7.81 1.12
N ILE A 57 4.86 7.70 1.40
CA ILE A 57 4.04 8.81 1.91
C ILE A 57 3.50 8.58 3.32
N GLY A 58 3.52 7.34 3.81
CA GLY A 58 3.10 7.03 5.18
C GLY A 58 3.92 7.78 6.23
N ALA A 59 5.24 7.84 6.04
CA ALA A 59 6.15 8.60 6.91
C ALA A 59 5.92 10.12 6.82
N THR A 60 5.63 10.65 5.61
CA THR A 60 5.46 12.09 5.38
C THR A 60 4.19 12.66 6.02
N TYR A 61 3.11 11.89 6.08
CA TYR A 61 1.80 12.36 6.57
C TYR A 61 1.46 11.91 8.00
N GLY A 62 2.39 11.29 8.71
CA GLY A 62 2.16 10.76 10.07
C GLY A 62 1.26 9.53 10.12
N LEU A 63 1.16 8.80 9.00
CA LEU A 63 0.42 7.54 8.88
C LEU A 63 1.37 6.37 9.10
N THR A 64 2.07 6.37 10.23
CA THR A 64 3.22 5.51 10.49
C THR A 64 2.88 4.02 10.45
N ALA A 65 1.72 3.61 10.98
CA ALA A 65 1.29 2.20 10.95
C ALA A 65 1.07 1.71 9.52
N MET A 66 0.28 2.45 8.73
CA MET A 66 0.04 2.17 7.32
C MET A 66 1.33 2.20 6.49
N GLY A 67 2.21 3.19 6.73
CA GLY A 67 3.51 3.29 6.05
C GLY A 67 4.40 2.10 6.31
N ARG A 68 4.52 1.69 7.58
CA ARG A 68 5.32 0.51 7.97
C ARG A 68 4.75 -0.77 7.36
N GLN A 69 3.43 -0.93 7.36
CA GLN A 69 2.81 -2.11 6.75
C GLN A 69 3.03 -2.13 5.22
N ALA A 70 3.01 -0.95 4.58
CA ALA A 70 3.33 -0.83 3.16
C ALA A 70 4.79 -1.21 2.87
N GLU A 71 5.76 -0.76 3.68
CA GLU A 71 7.17 -1.15 3.54
C GLU A 71 7.38 -2.67 3.66
N ILE A 72 6.74 -3.31 4.62
CA ILE A 72 6.80 -4.77 4.79
C ILE A 72 6.24 -5.48 3.56
N THR A 73 5.06 -5.04 3.10
CA THR A 73 4.39 -5.61 1.94
C THR A 73 5.22 -5.41 0.67
N GLU A 74 5.82 -4.23 0.49
CA GLU A 74 6.70 -3.90 -0.62
C GLU A 74 7.90 -4.85 -0.71
N GLN A 75 8.58 -5.09 0.41
CA GLN A 75 9.76 -5.97 0.46
C GLN A 75 9.40 -7.42 0.10
N LEU A 76 8.24 -7.91 0.53
CA LEU A 76 7.75 -9.23 0.17
C LEU A 76 7.49 -9.34 -1.34
N ILE A 77 6.83 -8.34 -1.92
CA ILE A 77 6.54 -8.32 -3.36
C ILE A 77 7.83 -8.19 -4.17
N ASP A 78 8.76 -7.33 -3.75
CA ASP A 78 10.03 -7.13 -4.45
C ASP A 78 10.85 -8.43 -4.48
N THR A 79 10.95 -9.11 -3.33
CA THR A 79 11.58 -10.43 -3.24
C THR A 79 10.91 -11.44 -4.17
N ALA A 80 9.58 -11.43 -4.26
CA ALA A 80 8.82 -12.35 -5.10
C ALA A 80 8.90 -12.05 -6.60
N ARG A 81 9.19 -10.79 -6.98
CA ARG A 81 9.43 -10.38 -8.37
C ARG A 81 10.82 -10.79 -8.85
N GLN A 82 11.81 -10.71 -7.96
CA GLN A 82 13.21 -11.04 -8.27
C GLN A 82 13.47 -12.55 -8.27
N ASN A 83 12.66 -13.32 -7.55
CA ASN A 83 12.79 -14.78 -7.42
C ASN A 83 11.62 -15.50 -8.07
N LYS A 84 11.76 -16.81 -8.31
CA LYS A 84 10.63 -17.64 -8.76
C LYS A 84 9.62 -17.75 -7.62
N SER A 85 8.51 -17.02 -7.71
CA SER A 85 7.52 -16.95 -6.64
C SER A 85 6.95 -18.36 -6.35
N THR A 86 6.94 -18.75 -5.08
CA THR A 86 6.35 -20.01 -4.64
C THR A 86 4.90 -19.81 -4.19
N GLY A 87 4.13 -20.89 -4.05
CA GLY A 87 2.77 -20.80 -3.48
C GLY A 87 2.75 -20.20 -2.06
N LYS A 88 3.79 -20.47 -1.26
CA LYS A 88 3.94 -19.86 0.07
C LYS A 88 4.17 -18.34 -0.03
N THR A 89 5.06 -17.91 -0.92
CA THR A 89 5.34 -16.49 -1.17
C THR A 89 4.08 -15.74 -1.59
N LEU A 90 3.24 -16.37 -2.41
CA LEU A 90 1.96 -15.79 -2.81
C LEU A 90 1.03 -15.59 -1.61
N VAL A 91 0.87 -16.59 -0.74
CA VAL A 91 0.05 -16.46 0.48
C VAL A 91 0.57 -15.35 1.38
N ASP A 92 1.89 -15.25 1.57
CA ASP A 92 2.51 -14.20 2.38
C ASP A 92 2.20 -12.79 1.81
N ILE A 93 2.23 -12.63 0.48
CA ILE A 93 1.87 -11.37 -0.19
C ILE A 93 0.41 -11.03 0.00
N LEU A 94 -0.49 -12.01 -0.17
CA LEU A 94 -1.93 -11.79 -0.04
C LEU A 94 -2.29 -11.34 1.38
N LEU A 95 -1.78 -12.04 2.39
CA LEU A 95 -1.98 -11.68 3.80
C LEU A 95 -1.39 -10.30 4.14
N ALA A 96 -0.19 -10.00 3.66
CA ALA A 96 0.44 -8.70 3.90
C ALA A 96 -0.36 -7.55 3.26
N THR A 97 -0.93 -7.80 2.07
CA THR A 97 -1.76 -6.83 1.34
C THR A 97 -3.12 -6.63 2.02
N GLU A 98 -3.74 -7.69 2.55
CA GLU A 98 -4.96 -7.57 3.37
C GLU A 98 -4.73 -6.73 4.64
N LEU A 99 -3.62 -6.97 5.35
CA LEU A 99 -3.27 -6.15 6.51
C LEU A 99 -3.02 -4.69 6.12
N LEU A 100 -2.47 -4.44 4.94
CA LEU A 100 -2.26 -3.09 4.42
C LEU A 100 -3.60 -2.40 4.09
N THR A 101 -4.55 -3.10 3.47
CA THR A 101 -5.88 -2.54 3.18
C THR A 101 -6.66 -2.22 4.46
N ASP A 102 -6.49 -3.01 5.52
CA ASP A 102 -7.08 -2.69 6.83
C ASP A 102 -6.45 -1.43 7.47
N GLU A 103 -5.13 -1.26 7.38
CA GLU A 103 -4.48 -0.03 7.85
C GLU A 103 -4.85 1.19 7.02
N LEU A 104 -5.10 1.02 5.71
CA LEU A 104 -5.64 2.04 4.82
C LEU A 104 -7.03 2.50 5.29
N ARG A 105 -7.95 1.56 5.53
CA ARG A 105 -9.29 1.86 6.05
C ARG A 105 -9.23 2.57 7.40
N ALA A 106 -8.36 2.11 8.28
CA ALA A 106 -8.16 2.72 9.58
C ALA A 106 -7.57 4.14 9.44
N ALA A 107 -6.68 4.38 8.48
CA ALA A 107 -6.16 5.72 8.16
C ALA A 107 -7.25 6.66 7.63
N VAL A 108 -8.18 6.16 6.81
CA VAL A 108 -9.36 6.91 6.34
C VAL A 108 -10.28 7.27 7.51
N ALA A 109 -10.58 6.33 8.40
CA ALA A 109 -11.45 6.57 9.55
C ALA A 109 -10.87 7.56 10.59
N ARG A 110 -9.55 7.73 10.61
CA ARG A 110 -8.82 8.64 11.53
C ARG A 110 -8.50 10.01 10.94
N GLY A 111 -8.67 10.19 9.62
CA GLY A 111 -8.31 11.40 8.87
C GLY A 111 -9.48 12.35 8.70
#